data_AF-A6HW72-F1
#
_entry.id   AF-A6HW72-F1
#
_cell.length_a   1.000
_cell.length_b   1.000
_cell.length_c   1.000
_cell.angle_alpha   90.00
_cell.angle_beta   90.00
_cell.angle_gamma   90.00
#
_symmetry.space_group_name_H-M   'P 1'
#
loop_
_entity.id
_entity.type
_entity.pdbx_description
1 polymer ?
#
loop_
_entity_poly.entity_id
_entity_poly.type
_entity_poly.pdbx_seq_one_letter_code
_entity_poly.pdbx_strand_id
1 'polypeptide(L)'
;MPNESKAWTKTCGHKHIKIATLPGMWERTITIGSAGKTFSVTGWKLGWSIGPGHLIKHLRTVQQNSVYTCATPLQAALAEAFWIDIKRMDDPECYFNSLPKELEVKRDRMACLLNSVGLKPIIPDGGYFIIADVSSLGVDLSDVKSDEPYDYKFVKWMTKNKKLSAIPVSAFCDSESKPHFEKLVRFCFIKKDSTLDAAEEIFRTWNSRKS
;
A
#
# COMPACT_ATOMS: atom_id res chain seq x y z
N MET A 1 10.66 8.31 10.87
CA MET A 1 9.93 9.36 10.11
C MET A 1 8.55 8.85 9.74
N PRO A 2 7.47 9.59 10.03
CA PRO A 2 6.14 9.24 9.54
C PRO A 2 6.08 9.47 8.03
N ASN A 3 5.89 8.40 7.27
CA ASN A 3 5.64 8.48 5.83
C ASN A 3 4.12 8.58 5.61
N GLU A 4 3.64 9.76 5.21
CA GLU A 4 2.21 10.06 5.04
C GLU A 4 1.74 9.90 3.58
N SER A 5 2.49 9.18 2.75
CA SER A 5 2.15 8.98 1.33
C SER A 5 0.75 8.40 1.07
N LYS A 6 0.10 7.80 2.08
CA LYS A 6 -1.25 7.20 1.97
C LYS A 6 -2.33 7.96 2.75
N ALA A 7 -2.08 9.23 3.12
CA ALA A 7 -2.97 10.03 3.97
C ALA A 7 -4.44 10.06 3.50
N TRP A 8 -4.66 10.03 2.18
CA TRP A 8 -6.00 10.13 1.59
C TRP A 8 -6.73 8.79 1.50
N THR A 9 -6.04 7.65 1.44
CA THR A 9 -6.66 6.32 1.20
C THR A 9 -7.20 5.62 2.45
N LYS A 10 -7.84 6.35 3.38
CA LYS A 10 -8.42 5.78 4.62
C LYS A 10 -9.84 5.25 4.36
N THR A 11 -10.24 4.20 5.07
CA THR A 11 -11.61 3.68 5.00
C THR A 11 -12.54 4.44 5.93
N CYS A 12 -13.86 4.40 5.69
CA CYS A 12 -14.86 5.10 6.48
C CYS A 12 -14.67 4.84 7.99
N GLY A 13 -14.75 5.90 8.79
CA GLY A 13 -14.61 5.86 10.26
C GLY A 13 -13.22 6.17 10.83
N HIS A 14 -12.16 6.19 10.01
CA HIS A 14 -10.80 6.49 10.48
C HIS A 14 -10.24 7.81 9.92
N LYS A 15 -9.80 8.71 10.81
CA LYS A 15 -9.18 9.99 10.42
C LYS A 15 -7.66 9.87 10.35
N HIS A 16 -7.05 10.42 9.29
CA HIS A 16 -5.60 10.59 9.25
C HIS A 16 -5.19 11.76 10.15
N ILE A 17 -4.41 11.47 11.18
CA ILE A 17 -3.85 12.47 12.10
C ILE A 17 -2.37 12.59 11.79
N LYS A 18 -1.93 13.80 11.49
CA LYS A 18 -0.52 14.08 11.25
C LYS A 18 0.17 14.26 12.59
N ILE A 19 1.23 13.51 12.87
CA ILE A 19 1.95 13.69 14.14
C ILE A 19 2.48 15.13 14.28
N ALA A 20 2.83 15.77 13.17
CA ALA A 20 3.31 17.15 13.12
C ALA A 20 2.29 18.19 13.63
N THR A 21 0.99 17.85 13.71
CA THR A 21 -0.05 18.73 14.27
C THR A 21 -0.24 18.56 15.78
N LEU A 22 0.46 17.62 16.41
CA LEU A 22 0.41 17.44 17.86
C LEU A 22 1.32 18.48 18.56
N PRO A 23 1.02 18.84 19.83
CA PRO A 23 1.82 19.80 20.59
C PRO A 23 3.30 19.41 20.63
N GLY A 24 4.20 20.34 20.28
CA GLY A 24 5.65 20.11 20.30
C GLY A 24 6.18 19.13 19.24
N MET A 25 5.39 18.79 18.22
CA MET A 25 5.83 17.87 17.17
C MET A 25 6.26 18.57 15.88
N TRP A 26 5.77 19.78 15.60
CA TRP A 26 6.14 20.51 14.39
C TRP A 26 7.66 20.73 14.29
N GLU A 27 8.29 21.19 15.37
CA GLU A 27 9.71 21.54 15.37
C GLU A 27 10.66 20.35 15.17
N ARG A 28 10.15 19.12 15.25
CA ARG A 28 10.94 17.88 15.18
C ARG A 28 10.44 16.87 14.15
N THR A 29 9.49 17.25 13.30
CA THR A 29 8.86 16.34 12.34
C THR A 29 9.08 16.80 10.90
N ILE A 30 9.50 15.87 10.05
CA ILE A 30 9.41 16.00 8.59
C ILE A 30 8.25 15.11 8.12
N THR A 31 7.27 15.72 7.46
CA THR A 31 6.11 15.05 6.87
C THR A 31 6.34 14.86 5.38
N ILE A 32 6.19 13.63 4.88
CA ILE A 32 6.47 13.28 3.48
C ILE A 32 5.18 12.93 2.75
N GLY A 33 4.99 13.50 1.57
CA GLY A 33 3.88 13.19 0.65
C GLY A 33 4.34 12.65 -0.70
N SER A 34 3.40 12.07 -1.46
CA SER A 34 3.67 11.48 -2.77
C SER A 34 2.54 11.75 -3.77
N ALA A 35 2.89 12.28 -4.94
CA ALA A 35 1.96 12.49 -6.05
C ALA A 35 1.36 11.16 -6.53
N GLY A 36 2.22 10.15 -6.70
CA GLY A 36 1.80 8.87 -7.26
C GLY A 36 0.83 8.07 -6.38
N LYS A 37 0.72 8.41 -5.10
CA LYS A 37 -0.25 7.82 -4.18
C LYS A 37 -1.49 8.69 -3.99
N THR A 38 -1.31 10.00 -4.10
CA THR A 38 -2.41 10.96 -4.00
C THR A 38 -3.30 10.94 -5.24
N PHE A 39 -2.71 10.84 -6.44
CA PHE A 39 -3.40 10.91 -7.73
C PHE A 39 -3.29 9.62 -8.56
N SER A 40 -2.92 8.50 -7.94
CA SER A 40 -2.77 7.18 -8.61
C SER A 40 -1.81 7.15 -9.82
N VAL A 41 -0.88 8.10 -9.92
CA VAL A 41 0.11 8.22 -11.00
C VAL A 41 1.52 7.80 -10.56
N THR A 42 1.71 6.55 -10.16
CA THR A 42 2.98 6.08 -9.58
C THR A 42 4.21 6.27 -10.47
N GLY A 43 4.01 6.37 -11.79
CA GLY A 43 5.07 6.64 -12.77
C GLY A 43 5.61 8.08 -12.76
N TRP A 44 4.89 9.04 -12.16
CA TRP A 44 5.33 10.44 -12.13
C TRP A 44 6.48 10.68 -11.15
N LYS A 45 6.66 9.79 -10.16
CA LYS A 45 7.80 9.81 -9.23
C LYS A 45 8.07 11.16 -8.53
N LEU A 46 7.04 11.98 -8.35
CA LEU A 46 7.09 13.20 -7.56
C LEU A 46 6.63 12.98 -6.12
N GLY A 47 7.26 13.70 -5.19
CA GLY A 47 6.93 13.76 -3.77
C GLY A 47 7.45 15.05 -3.15
N TRP A 48 7.13 15.28 -1.89
CA TRP A 48 7.49 16.51 -1.17
C TRP A 48 7.76 16.22 0.30
N SER A 49 8.58 17.08 0.91
CA SER A 49 8.86 17.10 2.35
C SER A 49 8.41 18.43 2.95
N ILE A 50 7.64 18.37 4.04
CA ILE A 50 7.10 19.53 4.76
C ILE A 50 7.61 19.47 6.20
N GLY A 51 8.16 20.56 6.70
CA GLY A 51 8.69 20.63 8.07
C GLY A 51 9.27 22.02 8.38
N PRO A 52 9.82 22.20 9.59
CA PRO A 52 10.35 23.48 10.03
C PRO A 52 11.63 23.83 9.25
N GLY A 53 11.85 25.12 9.03
CA GLY A 53 12.95 25.60 8.18
C GLY A 53 14.34 25.13 8.62
N HIS A 54 14.55 24.96 9.92
CA HIS A 54 15.83 24.47 10.46
C HIS A 54 16.11 23.00 10.12
N LEU A 55 15.09 22.19 9.82
CA LEU A 55 15.27 20.81 9.31
C LEU A 55 15.31 20.80 7.77
N ILE A 56 14.39 21.51 7.11
CA ILE A 56 14.25 21.52 5.64
C ILE A 56 15.49 22.09 4.95
N LYS A 57 16.23 23.01 5.57
CA LYS A 57 17.49 23.54 5.00
C LYS A 57 18.49 22.42 4.67
N HIS A 58 18.59 21.39 5.51
CA HIS A 58 19.50 20.27 5.30
C HIS A 58 19.06 19.36 4.15
N LEU A 59 17.74 19.15 3.99
CA LEU A 59 17.18 18.41 2.84
C LEU A 59 17.45 19.15 1.53
N ARG A 60 17.34 20.48 1.51
CA ARG A 60 17.70 21.30 0.34
C ARG A 60 19.18 21.17 -0.01
N THR A 61 20.07 21.13 0.99
CA THR A 61 21.51 20.88 0.76
C THR A 61 21.79 19.51 0.15
N VAL A 62 21.05 18.47 0.53
CA VAL A 62 21.18 17.15 -0.12
C VAL A 62 20.65 17.22 -1.56
N GLN A 63 19.49 17.84 -1.77
CA GLN A 63 18.87 17.92 -3.10
C GLN A 63 19.75 18.67 -4.10
N GLN A 64 20.30 19.84 -3.74
CA GLN A 64 21.17 20.62 -4.63
C GLN A 64 22.48 19.88 -4.99
N ASN A 65 22.95 18.98 -4.13
CA ASN A 65 24.19 18.21 -4.32
C ASN A 65 23.95 16.79 -4.86
N SER A 66 22.72 16.45 -5.23
CA SER A 66 22.37 15.14 -5.79
C SER A 66 21.69 15.29 -7.15
N VAL A 67 20.37 15.48 -7.15
CA VAL A 67 19.56 15.55 -8.37
C VAL A 67 19.26 16.97 -8.82
N TYR A 68 19.56 17.96 -7.98
CA TYR A 68 19.33 19.40 -8.19
C TYR A 68 17.84 19.76 -8.33
N THR A 69 17.21 19.42 -9.44
CA THR A 69 15.82 19.74 -9.79
C THR A 69 15.01 18.51 -10.17
N CYS A 70 13.68 18.64 -10.14
CA CYS A 70 12.74 17.63 -10.61
C CYS A 70 12.15 18.04 -11.98
N ALA A 71 11.49 17.10 -12.66
CA ALA A 71 10.91 17.33 -13.98
C ALA A 71 9.83 18.43 -13.95
N THR A 72 10.05 19.54 -14.66
CA THR A 72 9.14 20.69 -14.72
C THR A 72 7.73 20.36 -15.22
N PRO A 73 7.54 19.59 -16.32
CA PRO A 73 6.20 19.32 -16.84
C PRO A 73 5.32 18.56 -15.84
N LEU A 74 5.91 17.60 -15.10
CA LEU A 74 5.21 16.81 -14.10
C LEU A 74 4.83 17.66 -12.88
N GLN A 75 5.69 18.61 -12.49
CA GLN A 75 5.40 19.54 -11.39
C GLN A 75 4.23 20.48 -11.75
N ALA A 76 4.21 20.99 -12.99
CA ALA A 76 3.12 21.83 -13.48
C ALA A 76 1.78 21.06 -13.51
N ALA A 77 1.76 19.85 -14.07
CA ALA A 77 0.56 19.02 -14.10
C ALA A 77 0.05 18.65 -12.70
N LEU A 78 0.98 18.36 -11.77
CA LEU A 78 0.63 18.06 -10.38
C LEU A 78 0.04 19.28 -9.65
N ALA A 79 0.56 20.48 -9.90
CA ALA A 79 0.03 21.71 -9.33
C ALA A 79 -1.43 21.94 -9.79
N GLU A 80 -1.71 21.78 -11.08
CA GLU A 80 -3.07 21.88 -11.61
C GLU A 80 -4.01 20.81 -11.03
N ALA A 81 -3.56 19.56 -10.93
CA ALA A 81 -4.34 18.48 -10.31
C ALA A 81 -4.72 18.82 -8.86
N PHE A 82 -3.77 19.36 -8.08
CA PHE A 82 -4.08 19.86 -6.74
C PHE A 82 -5.09 21.00 -6.75
N TRP A 83 -4.94 22.00 -7.62
CA TRP A 83 -5.88 23.12 -7.67
C TRP A 83 -7.30 22.71 -8.02
N ILE A 84 -7.46 21.73 -8.91
CA ILE A 84 -8.77 21.17 -9.27
C ILE A 84 -9.45 20.57 -8.03
N ASP A 85 -8.76 19.68 -7.31
CA ASP A 85 -9.37 18.97 -6.16
C ASP A 85 -9.44 19.81 -4.88
N ILE A 86 -8.50 20.76 -4.66
CA ILE A 86 -8.54 21.70 -3.53
C ILE A 86 -9.80 22.57 -3.57
N LYS A 87 -10.21 23.03 -4.76
CA LYS A 87 -11.40 23.88 -4.93
C LYS A 87 -12.71 23.18 -4.60
N ARG A 88 -12.71 21.85 -4.52
CA ARG A 88 -13.91 21.03 -4.30
C ARG A 88 -13.73 20.03 -3.15
N MET A 89 -12.88 20.31 -2.17
CA MET A 89 -12.56 19.34 -1.10
C MET A 89 -13.77 18.81 -0.33
N ASP A 90 -14.84 19.59 -0.23
CA ASP A 90 -16.08 19.19 0.46
C ASP A 90 -17.08 18.47 -0.48
N ASP A 91 -16.79 18.41 -1.77
CA ASP A 91 -17.61 17.72 -2.78
C ASP A 91 -17.32 16.20 -2.73
N PRO A 92 -18.36 15.33 -2.72
CA PRO A 92 -18.19 13.89 -2.90
C PRO A 92 -17.35 13.49 -4.13
N GLU A 93 -17.38 14.29 -5.20
CA GLU A 93 -16.64 14.06 -6.45
C GLU A 93 -15.16 14.46 -6.38
N CYS A 94 -14.72 15.12 -5.31
CA CYS A 94 -13.29 15.36 -5.06
C CYS A 94 -12.53 14.04 -5.08
N TYR A 95 -11.39 13.98 -5.77
CA TYR A 95 -10.61 12.74 -5.87
C TYR A 95 -10.14 12.23 -4.49
N PHE A 96 -9.96 13.15 -3.53
CA PHE A 96 -9.58 12.81 -2.16
C PHE A 96 -10.71 12.12 -1.37
N ASN A 97 -11.96 12.25 -1.82
CA ASN A 97 -13.15 11.66 -1.19
C ASN A 97 -13.67 10.44 -1.98
N SER A 98 -13.65 10.51 -3.31
CA SER A 98 -14.18 9.46 -4.19
C SER A 98 -13.27 8.24 -4.24
N LEU A 99 -11.95 8.41 -4.34
CA LEU A 99 -11.01 7.29 -4.40
C LEU A 99 -11.07 6.40 -3.15
N PRO A 100 -11.05 6.91 -1.90
CA PRO A 100 -11.10 6.04 -0.72
C PRO A 100 -12.42 5.29 -0.61
N LYS A 101 -13.54 5.94 -0.99
CA LYS A 101 -14.87 5.31 -1.06
C LYS A 101 -14.90 4.17 -2.09
N GLU A 102 -14.32 4.36 -3.27
CA GLU A 102 -14.17 3.31 -4.28
C GLU A 102 -13.30 2.16 -3.75
N LEU A 103 -12.16 2.48 -3.12
CA LEU A 103 -11.21 1.51 -2.61
C LEU A 103 -11.75 0.71 -1.43
N GLU A 104 -12.66 1.27 -0.64
CA GLU A 104 -13.31 0.55 0.45
C GLU A 104 -14.17 -0.62 -0.05
N VAL A 105 -14.95 -0.40 -1.11
CA VAL A 105 -15.71 -1.47 -1.77
C VAL A 105 -14.77 -2.58 -2.26
N LYS A 106 -13.63 -2.21 -2.84
CA LYS A 106 -12.62 -3.15 -3.34
C LYS A 106 -11.89 -3.88 -2.22
N ARG A 107 -11.64 -3.22 -1.09
CA ARG A 107 -11.09 -3.83 0.14
C ARG A 107 -12.03 -4.93 0.63
N ASP A 108 -13.30 -4.63 0.77
CA ASP A 108 -14.30 -5.55 1.32
C ASP A 108 -14.49 -6.74 0.39
N ARG A 109 -14.56 -6.49 -0.92
CA ARG A 109 -14.55 -7.55 -1.94
C ARG A 109 -13.32 -8.45 -1.80
N MET A 110 -12.12 -7.87 -1.74
CA MET A 110 -10.88 -8.66 -1.59
C MET A 110 -10.86 -9.46 -0.28
N ALA A 111 -11.35 -8.91 0.83
CA ALA A 111 -11.43 -9.62 2.11
C ALA A 111 -12.37 -10.83 2.02
N CYS A 112 -13.54 -10.69 1.39
CA CYS A 112 -14.46 -11.80 1.14
C CYS A 112 -13.81 -12.90 0.27
N LEU A 113 -13.10 -12.50 -0.79
CA LEU A 113 -12.39 -13.44 -1.67
C LEU A 113 -11.26 -14.21 -0.97
N LEU A 114 -10.51 -13.55 -0.09
CA LEU A 114 -9.47 -14.23 0.70
C LEU A 114 -10.08 -15.23 1.69
N ASN A 115 -11.14 -14.81 2.40
CA ASN A 115 -11.84 -15.67 3.35
C ASN A 115 -12.43 -16.93 2.69
N SER A 116 -12.94 -16.83 1.45
CA SER A 116 -13.58 -17.97 0.77
C SER A 116 -12.63 -19.15 0.52
N VAL A 117 -11.32 -18.90 0.49
CA VAL A 117 -10.28 -19.92 0.31
C VAL A 117 -9.52 -20.23 1.59
N GLY A 118 -9.96 -19.73 2.74
CA GLY A 118 -9.34 -19.99 4.04
C GLY A 118 -8.08 -19.18 4.34
N LEU A 119 -7.79 -18.15 3.54
CA LEU A 119 -6.84 -17.10 3.89
C LEU A 119 -7.51 -16.14 4.86
N LYS A 120 -6.88 -15.82 6.00
CA LYS A 120 -7.50 -14.97 7.03
C LYS A 120 -7.06 -13.51 6.85
N PRO A 121 -7.87 -12.62 6.25
CA PRO A 121 -7.49 -11.24 6.02
C PRO A 121 -7.50 -10.41 7.31
N ILE A 122 -6.54 -9.52 7.44
CA ILE A 122 -6.49 -8.46 8.44
C ILE A 122 -7.04 -7.20 7.78
N ILE A 123 -8.24 -6.77 8.18
CA ILE A 123 -8.93 -5.64 7.55
C ILE A 123 -8.16 -4.35 7.80
N PRO A 124 -7.68 -3.65 6.73
CA PRO A 124 -6.90 -2.44 6.90
C PRO A 124 -7.81 -1.21 7.11
N ASP A 125 -7.39 -0.32 8.01
CA ASP A 125 -8.03 1.00 8.22
C ASP A 125 -7.68 2.02 7.13
N GLY A 126 -6.78 1.67 6.22
CA GLY A 126 -6.38 2.51 5.10
C GLY A 126 -5.21 1.98 4.28
N GLY A 127 -4.89 2.71 3.22
CA GLY A 127 -4.05 2.24 2.14
C GLY A 127 -4.83 1.34 1.17
N TYR A 128 -4.11 0.75 0.24
CA TYR A 128 -4.67 -0.13 -0.80
C TYR A 128 -4.08 -1.54 -0.72
N PHE A 129 -3.62 -1.95 0.47
CA PHE A 129 -3.06 -3.27 0.73
C PHE A 129 -3.80 -3.96 1.85
N ILE A 130 -3.99 -5.27 1.72
CA ILE A 130 -4.55 -6.15 2.74
C ILE A 130 -3.57 -7.29 3.01
N ILE A 131 -3.34 -7.61 4.29
CA ILE A 131 -2.51 -8.74 4.68
C ILE A 131 -3.44 -9.92 4.99
N ALA A 132 -3.04 -11.13 4.62
CA ALA A 132 -3.72 -12.35 5.01
C ALA A 132 -2.74 -13.33 5.66
N ASP A 133 -3.20 -13.97 6.73
CA ASP A 133 -2.53 -15.12 7.33
C ASP A 133 -2.83 -16.38 6.51
N VAL A 134 -1.76 -17.08 6.13
CA VAL A 134 -1.79 -18.27 5.27
C VAL A 134 -1.57 -19.57 6.05
N SER A 135 -1.38 -19.50 7.37
CA SER A 135 -1.08 -20.64 8.24
C SER A 135 -2.13 -21.76 8.18
N SER A 136 -3.41 -21.40 8.00
CA SER A 136 -4.53 -22.36 7.95
C SER A 136 -4.62 -23.19 6.67
N LEU A 137 -3.92 -22.80 5.61
CA LEU A 137 -3.99 -23.53 4.33
C LEU A 137 -3.20 -24.84 4.34
N GLY A 138 -2.25 -25.00 5.26
CA GLY A 138 -1.47 -26.24 5.40
C GLY A 138 -0.78 -26.70 4.12
N VAL A 139 -0.41 -25.77 3.23
CA VAL A 139 0.26 -26.11 1.96
C VAL A 139 1.62 -26.69 2.29
N ASP A 140 1.82 -27.94 1.85
CA ASP A 140 3.12 -28.59 1.96
C ASP A 140 4.08 -27.95 0.95
N LEU A 141 5.15 -27.35 1.49
CA LEU A 141 6.20 -26.68 0.74
C LEU A 141 7.57 -27.27 1.08
N SER A 142 7.60 -28.47 1.66
CA SER A 142 8.83 -29.19 2.04
C SER A 142 9.80 -29.37 0.86
N ASP A 143 9.26 -29.55 -0.34
CA ASP A 143 10.05 -29.78 -1.55
C ASP A 143 10.81 -28.53 -2.03
N VAL A 144 10.44 -27.35 -1.53
CA VAL A 144 11.14 -26.10 -1.82
C VAL A 144 12.37 -26.01 -0.92
N LYS A 145 13.46 -26.68 -1.34
CA LYS A 145 14.79 -26.61 -0.71
C LYS A 145 15.36 -25.20 -0.84
N SER A 146 15.07 -24.36 0.14
CA SER A 146 15.55 -22.98 0.24
C SER A 146 15.50 -22.52 1.70
N ASP A 147 16.47 -21.71 2.12
CA ASP A 147 16.50 -21.05 3.43
C ASP A 147 15.56 -19.84 3.52
N GLU A 148 14.71 -19.64 2.49
CA GLU A 148 13.71 -18.59 2.47
C GLU A 148 12.59 -18.81 3.51
N PRO A 149 12.05 -17.71 4.08
CA PRO A 149 10.88 -17.78 4.97
C PRO A 149 9.67 -18.43 4.29
N TYR A 150 8.75 -18.96 5.10
CA TYR A 150 7.59 -19.69 4.58
C TYR A 150 6.73 -18.88 3.58
N ASP A 151 6.47 -17.61 3.84
CA ASP A 151 5.67 -16.73 2.96
C ASP A 151 6.29 -16.53 1.57
N TYR A 152 7.63 -16.50 1.45
CA TYR A 152 8.31 -16.48 0.15
C TYR A 152 8.02 -17.75 -0.66
N LYS A 153 8.17 -18.91 -0.01
CA LYS A 153 7.87 -20.21 -0.63
C LYS A 153 6.40 -20.29 -1.03
N PHE A 154 5.50 -19.83 -0.15
CA PHE A 154 4.07 -19.81 -0.39
C PHE A 154 3.71 -18.91 -1.57
N VAL A 155 4.25 -17.68 -1.65
CA VAL A 155 3.98 -16.76 -2.76
C VAL A 155 4.50 -17.31 -4.09
N LYS A 156 5.68 -17.95 -4.11
CA LYS A 156 6.20 -18.62 -5.32
C LYS A 156 5.28 -19.76 -5.76
N TRP A 157 4.85 -20.60 -4.82
CA TRP A 157 3.88 -21.68 -5.08
C TRP A 157 2.55 -21.14 -5.60
N MET A 158 2.00 -20.09 -4.96
CA MET A 158 0.73 -19.48 -5.34
C MET A 158 0.80 -18.86 -6.74
N THR A 159 1.92 -18.20 -7.06
CA THR A 159 2.14 -17.61 -8.38
C THR A 159 2.22 -18.69 -9.45
N LYS A 160 2.94 -19.79 -9.20
CA LYS A 160 3.10 -20.89 -10.15
C LYS A 160 1.79 -21.66 -10.38
N ASN A 161 1.14 -22.07 -9.29
CA ASN A 161 0.04 -23.04 -9.31
C ASN A 161 -1.34 -22.40 -9.37
N LYS A 162 -1.52 -21.23 -8.74
CA LYS A 162 -2.81 -20.52 -8.70
C LYS A 162 -2.84 -19.30 -9.63
N LYS A 163 -1.72 -18.93 -10.25
CA LYS A 163 -1.59 -17.75 -11.12
C LYS A 163 -1.95 -16.43 -10.41
N LEU A 164 -1.85 -16.43 -9.08
CA LEU A 164 -2.08 -15.26 -8.25
C LEU A 164 -0.76 -14.87 -7.57
N SER A 165 -0.39 -13.59 -7.64
CA SER A 165 0.82 -13.10 -7.00
C SER A 165 0.51 -12.13 -5.87
N ALA A 166 1.35 -12.16 -4.85
CA ALA A 166 1.29 -11.29 -3.69
C ALA A 166 2.71 -11.01 -3.20
N ILE A 167 2.85 -10.27 -2.10
CA ILE A 167 4.16 -9.92 -1.53
C ILE A 167 4.32 -10.58 -0.16
N PRO A 168 5.40 -11.33 0.10
CA PRO A 168 5.68 -11.87 1.43
C PRO A 168 5.87 -10.72 2.44
N VAL A 169 5.27 -10.83 3.63
CA VAL A 169 5.38 -9.78 4.64
C VAL A 169 6.74 -9.77 5.31
N SER A 170 7.43 -10.92 5.36
CA SER A 170 8.81 -11.04 5.84
C SER A 170 9.80 -10.17 5.05
N ALA A 171 9.46 -9.71 3.85
CA ALA A 171 10.22 -8.70 3.10
C ALA A 171 10.22 -7.31 3.75
N PHE A 172 9.28 -7.03 4.66
CA PHE A 172 9.19 -5.79 5.43
C PHE A 172 9.77 -5.93 6.85
N CYS A 173 10.36 -7.08 7.17
CA CYS A 173 10.92 -7.41 8.48
C CYS A 173 12.45 -7.45 8.42
N ASP A 174 13.09 -7.02 9.50
CA ASP A 174 14.49 -7.32 9.76
C ASP A 174 14.67 -8.83 10.01
N SER A 175 15.91 -9.31 9.95
CA SER A 175 16.23 -10.74 10.02
C SER A 175 15.72 -11.43 11.29
N GLU A 176 15.71 -10.74 12.44
CA GLU A 176 15.26 -11.31 13.72
C GLU A 176 13.73 -11.39 13.77
N SER A 177 13.04 -10.43 13.16
CA SER A 177 11.57 -10.41 13.11
C SER A 177 10.97 -11.39 12.10
N LYS A 178 11.69 -11.78 11.03
CA LYS A 178 11.15 -12.63 9.95
C LYS A 178 10.43 -13.90 10.43
N PRO A 179 10.97 -14.71 11.36
CA PRO A 179 10.30 -15.93 11.83
C PRO A 179 8.93 -15.67 12.50
N HIS A 180 8.70 -14.46 13.01
CA HIS A 180 7.43 -14.09 13.65
C HIS A 180 6.35 -13.68 12.65
N PHE A 181 6.72 -13.29 11.42
CA PHE A 181 5.80 -12.76 10.40
C PHE A 181 5.76 -13.58 9.11
N GLU A 182 6.51 -14.68 9.01
CA GLU A 182 6.63 -15.49 7.79
C GLU A 182 5.37 -16.27 7.38
N LYS A 183 4.26 -16.13 8.12
CA LYS A 183 2.95 -16.69 7.74
C LYS A 183 2.00 -15.65 7.15
N LEU A 184 2.47 -14.43 6.93
CA LEU A 184 1.66 -13.32 6.44
C LEU A 184 2.01 -12.96 5.00
N VAL A 185 1.00 -12.74 4.18
CA VAL A 185 1.14 -12.37 2.76
C VAL A 185 0.31 -11.13 2.46
N ARG A 186 0.86 -10.18 1.70
CA ARG A 186 0.24 -8.88 1.39
C ARG A 186 -0.27 -8.82 -0.05
N PHE A 187 -1.56 -8.55 -0.20
CA PHE A 187 -2.26 -8.33 -1.47
C PHE A 187 -2.53 -6.84 -1.70
N CYS A 188 -2.75 -6.45 -2.95
CA CYS A 188 -3.01 -5.07 -3.38
C CYS A 188 -4.35 -4.98 -4.09
N PHE A 189 -5.27 -4.15 -3.60
CA PHE A 189 -6.65 -4.08 -4.09
C PHE A 189 -7.00 -2.78 -4.85
N ILE A 190 -6.06 -1.84 -5.02
CA ILE A 190 -6.21 -0.73 -5.98
C ILE A 190 -6.06 -1.26 -7.42
N LYS A 191 -7.11 -1.94 -7.87
CA LYS A 191 -7.18 -2.65 -9.14
C LYS A 191 -8.47 -2.29 -9.86
N LYS A 192 -8.49 -2.46 -11.18
CA LYS A 192 -9.72 -2.38 -11.97
C LYS A 192 -10.62 -3.56 -11.59
N ASP A 193 -11.93 -3.40 -11.72
CA ASP A 193 -12.88 -4.47 -11.37
C ASP A 193 -12.62 -5.75 -12.16
N SER A 194 -12.30 -5.63 -13.46
CA SER A 194 -11.93 -6.78 -14.29
C SER A 194 -10.73 -7.58 -13.77
N THR A 195 -9.80 -6.95 -13.03
CA THR A 195 -8.69 -7.65 -12.39
C THR A 195 -9.15 -8.37 -11.12
N LEU A 196 -10.09 -7.79 -10.39
CA LEU A 196 -10.70 -8.44 -9.21
C LEU A 196 -11.62 -9.59 -9.65
N ASP A 197 -12.30 -9.47 -10.79
CA ASP A 197 -13.09 -10.54 -11.42
C ASP A 197 -12.19 -11.73 -11.79
N ALA A 198 -11.06 -11.47 -12.46
CA ALA A 198 -10.09 -12.51 -12.78
C ALA A 198 -9.49 -13.16 -11.51
N ALA A 199 -9.27 -12.40 -10.44
CA ALA A 199 -8.84 -12.95 -9.16
C ALA A 199 -9.95 -13.81 -8.53
N GLU A 200 -11.20 -13.40 -8.62
CA GLU A 200 -12.36 -14.16 -8.13
C GLU A 200 -12.50 -15.51 -8.85
N GLU A 201 -12.27 -15.58 -10.16
CA GLU A 201 -12.24 -16.84 -10.90
C GLU A 201 -11.18 -17.82 -10.36
N ILE A 202 -10.00 -17.30 -10.00
CA ILE A 202 -8.93 -18.09 -9.36
C ILE A 202 -9.38 -18.59 -7.98
N PHE A 203 -10.00 -17.73 -7.16
CA PHE A 203 -10.48 -18.12 -5.84
C PHE A 203 -11.62 -19.14 -5.89
N ARG A 204 -12.52 -19.05 -6.88
CA ARG A 204 -13.61 -20.04 -7.09
C ARG A 204 -13.08 -21.42 -7.45
N THR A 205 -12.00 -21.49 -8.22
CA THR A 205 -11.34 -22.75 -8.62
C THR A 205 -10.27 -23.21 -7.62
N TRP A 206 -10.18 -22.54 -6.46
CA TRP A 206 -9.21 -22.84 -5.43
C TRP A 206 -9.58 -24.09 -4.64
N ASN A 207 -9.34 -25.26 -5.24
CA ASN A 207 -9.41 -26.50 -4.50
C ASN A 207 -8.23 -26.58 -3.52
N SER A 208 -8.55 -26.68 -2.24
CA SER A 208 -7.61 -26.93 -1.13
C SER A 208 -7.14 -28.39 -1.04
N ARG A 209 -7.40 -29.21 -2.07
CA ARG A 209 -7.03 -30.63 -2.11
C ARG A 209 -6.03 -30.92 -3.23
N LYS A 210 -4.82 -31.31 -2.79
CA LYS A 210 -3.84 -32.22 -3.40
C LYS A 210 -3.58 -32.10 -4.91
N SER A 211 -2.43 -31.54 -5.26
CA SER A 211 -1.49 -32.12 -6.23
C SER A 211 -0.10 -31.99 -5.67
#